data_AF-A0A7C7J7H3-F1
#
_entry.id   AF-A0A7C7J7H3-F1
#
_cell.length_a   1.000
_cell.length_b   1.000
_cell.length_c   1.000
_cell.angle_alpha   90.00
_cell.angle_beta   90.00
_cell.angle_gamma   90.00
#
_symmetry.space_group_name_H-M   'P 1'
#
loop_
_entity.id
_entity.type
_entity.pdbx_description
1 polymer ?
#
loop_
_entity_poly.entity_id
_entity_poly.type
_entity_poly.pdbx_seq_one_letter_code
_entity_poly.pdbx_strand_id
1 'polypeptide(L)'
;MLVAYNVNLDEVDAEVSKLAGTLVRSSGRLIKREDGKKMRIPGMLVKVQGMGVTLEGHGISQVSMNLLDVSSTPLHYAYEAVKSIAGDHGVEVCGSELVGLVPLSAMLESGTWYHDDAATADESELVAAAISGLGLDSLGEFDPANRIIEWTIGDE
;
A
#
# COMPACT_ATOMS: atom_id res chain seq x y z
N MET A 1 -13.40 -1.74 5.28
CA MET A 1 -12.63 -1.89 6.55
C MET A 1 -11.36 -1.05 6.46
N LEU A 2 -10.85 -0.54 7.58
CA LEU A 2 -9.57 0.17 7.59
C LEU A 2 -8.42 -0.84 7.58
N VAL A 3 -7.41 -0.61 6.73
CA VAL A 3 -6.16 -1.38 6.71
C VAL A 3 -4.97 -0.42 6.73
N ALA A 4 -4.01 -0.68 7.63
CA ALA A 4 -2.73 0.01 7.67
C ALA A 4 -1.76 -0.71 6.73
N TYR A 5 -1.23 0.03 5.76
CA TYR A 5 -0.47 -0.51 4.64
C TYR A 5 0.66 0.44 4.27
N ASN A 6 1.90 -0.07 4.23
CA ASN A 6 3.08 0.69 3.88
C ASN A 6 3.68 0.15 2.58
N VAL A 7 4.17 1.04 1.72
CA VAL A 7 4.92 0.66 0.51
C VAL A 7 6.36 1.13 0.67
N ASN A 8 7.31 0.21 0.48
CA ASN A 8 8.73 0.41 0.75
C ASN A 8 9.43 0.95 -0.49
N LEU A 9 10.26 1.98 -0.33
CA LEU A 9 11.03 2.59 -1.41
C LEU A 9 12.53 2.49 -1.08
N ASP A 10 13.33 2.15 -2.09
CA ASP A 10 14.79 2.09 -2.01
C ASP A 10 15.41 3.50 -2.03
N GLU A 11 15.13 4.25 -0.96
CA GLU A 11 15.69 5.57 -0.68
C GLU A 11 15.78 5.79 0.84
N VAL A 12 16.78 6.52 1.32
CA VAL A 12 17.01 6.69 2.78
C VAL A 12 16.36 7.95 3.34
N ASP A 13 16.36 9.04 2.56
CA ASP A 13 15.99 10.39 3.01
C ASP A 13 14.48 10.69 2.95
N ALA A 14 13.71 9.74 2.41
CA ALA A 14 12.27 9.83 2.21
C ALA A 14 11.88 11.04 1.35
N GLU A 15 12.66 11.41 0.33
CA GLU A 15 12.27 12.49 -0.58
C GLU A 15 11.06 12.08 -1.42
N VAL A 16 11.16 10.94 -2.11
CA VAL A 16 10.12 10.46 -3.02
C VAL A 16 8.91 9.92 -2.27
N SER A 17 9.09 9.23 -1.15
CA SER A 17 7.99 8.73 -0.32
C SER A 17 7.16 9.88 0.28
N LYS A 18 7.79 10.99 0.70
CA LYS A 18 7.05 12.19 1.15
C LYS A 18 6.24 12.79 0.02
N LEU A 19 6.83 12.87 -1.18
CA LEU A 19 6.13 13.35 -2.37
C LEU A 19 4.93 12.45 -2.70
N ALA A 20 5.17 11.14 -2.86
CA ALA A 20 4.17 10.13 -3.17
C ALA A 20 3.05 10.11 -2.13
N GLY A 21 3.38 10.14 -0.83
CA GLY A 21 2.38 10.21 0.25
C GLY A 21 1.42 11.39 0.12
N THR A 22 1.89 12.55 -0.34
CA THR A 22 1.02 13.71 -0.59
C THR A 22 0.17 13.59 -1.87
N LEU A 23 0.62 12.79 -2.84
CA LEU A 23 -0.09 12.54 -4.10
C LEU A 23 -1.16 11.47 -3.94
N VAL A 24 -0.87 10.38 -3.23
CA VAL A 24 -1.80 9.24 -3.11
C VAL A 24 -2.90 9.49 -2.09
N ARG A 25 -2.63 10.21 -0.99
CA ARG A 25 -3.64 10.48 0.05
C ARG A 25 -4.77 11.35 -0.49
N SER A 26 -6.01 11.07 -0.09
CA SER A 26 -7.19 11.78 -0.62
C SER A 26 -7.17 13.29 -0.39
N SER A 27 -6.62 13.73 0.76
CA SER A 27 -6.50 15.16 1.07
C SER A 27 -5.52 15.93 0.17
N GLY A 28 -4.69 15.20 -0.57
CA GLY A 28 -3.72 15.72 -1.53
C GLY A 28 -2.73 16.74 -0.97
N ARG A 29 -2.34 17.68 -1.84
CA ARG A 29 -1.36 18.73 -1.55
C ARG A 29 -2.03 20.03 -1.13
N LEU A 30 -1.50 20.65 -0.09
CA LEU A 30 -1.89 21.99 0.34
C LEU A 30 -0.97 23.01 -0.34
N ILE A 31 -1.54 23.84 -1.21
CA ILE A 31 -0.85 24.96 -1.84
C ILE A 31 -1.11 26.21 -1.00
N LYS A 32 -0.03 26.88 -0.59
CA LYS A 32 -0.08 28.14 0.17
C LYS A 32 0.54 29.24 -0.69
N ARG A 33 -0.14 30.38 -0.79
CA ARG A 33 0.43 31.61 -1.37
C ARG A 33 0.99 32.50 -0.27
N GLU A 34 1.88 33.40 -0.67
CA GLU A 34 2.48 34.43 0.22
C GLU A 34 1.41 35.36 0.82
N ASP A 35 0.32 35.61 0.10
CA ASP A 35 -0.82 36.43 0.56
C ASP A 35 -1.70 35.73 1.61
N GLY A 36 -1.29 34.55 2.09
CA GLY A 36 -1.99 33.77 3.11
C GLY A 36 -3.12 32.90 2.57
N LYS A 37 -3.48 32.98 1.28
CA LYS A 37 -4.50 32.11 0.69
C LYS A 37 -3.99 30.67 0.60
N LYS A 38 -4.92 29.74 0.80
CA LYS A 38 -4.65 28.29 0.80
C LYS A 38 -5.67 27.58 -0.06
N MET A 39 -5.22 26.59 -0.82
CA MET A 39 -6.10 25.66 -1.53
C MET A 39 -5.54 24.25 -1.45
N ARG A 40 -6.38 23.24 -1.60
CA ARG A 40 -5.96 21.85 -1.74
C ARG A 40 -6.21 21.36 -3.15
N ILE A 41 -5.20 20.71 -3.72
CA ILE A 41 -5.37 19.87 -4.90
C ILE A 41 -5.57 18.45 -4.38
N PRO A 42 -6.70 17.78 -4.66
CA PRO A 42 -6.96 16.44 -4.17
C PRO A 42 -5.91 15.45 -4.66
N GLY A 43 -5.71 14.38 -3.90
CA GLY A 43 -4.83 13.29 -4.31
C GLY A 43 -5.51 12.31 -5.26
N MET A 44 -4.77 11.28 -5.62
CA MET A 44 -5.15 10.28 -6.61
C MET A 44 -6.15 9.27 -6.06
N LEU A 45 -5.99 8.84 -4.80
CA LEU A 45 -6.79 7.76 -4.22
C LEU A 45 -7.87 8.30 -3.30
N VAL A 46 -9.01 7.62 -3.27
CA VAL A 46 -10.14 7.96 -2.41
C VAL A 46 -10.07 7.20 -1.09
N LYS A 47 -10.49 7.84 0.01
CA LYS A 47 -10.46 7.25 1.36
C LYS A 47 -9.07 6.71 1.78
N VAL A 48 -8.00 7.41 1.40
CA VAL A 48 -6.63 7.10 1.80
C VAL A 48 -6.05 8.25 2.61
N GLN A 49 -5.45 7.93 3.76
CA GLN A 49 -4.52 8.80 4.45
C GLN A 49 -3.11 8.29 4.20
N GLY A 50 -2.13 9.19 4.11
CA GLY A 50 -0.76 8.76 3.92
C GLY A 50 0.28 9.85 4.12
N MET A 51 1.51 9.41 4.34
CA MET A 51 2.72 10.24 4.47
C MET A 51 3.97 9.44 4.13
N GLY A 52 5.03 10.11 3.72
CA GLY A 52 6.36 9.51 3.61
C GLY A 52 7.10 9.54 4.93
N VAL A 53 7.75 8.44 5.30
CA VAL A 53 8.54 8.28 6.52
C VAL A 53 9.83 7.53 6.21
N THR A 54 10.87 7.79 6.99
CA THR A 54 12.11 7.00 6.94
C THR A 54 11.96 5.73 7.77
N LEU A 55 12.58 4.63 7.34
CA LEU A 55 12.71 3.40 8.11
C LEU A 55 14.20 3.13 8.34
N GLU A 56 14.79 3.89 9.26
CA GLU A 56 16.24 3.95 9.48
C GLU A 56 16.88 2.58 9.73
N GLY A 57 16.19 1.68 10.42
CA GLY A 57 16.69 0.33 10.72
C GLY A 57 16.93 -0.56 9.50
N HIS A 58 16.30 -0.23 8.36
CA HIS A 58 16.42 -0.97 7.10
C HIS A 58 17.14 -0.16 6.01
N GLY A 59 17.48 1.11 6.27
CA GLY A 59 18.09 1.98 5.26
C GLY A 59 17.17 2.27 4.07
N ILE A 60 15.85 2.28 4.29
CA ILE A 60 14.83 2.55 3.28
C ILE A 60 13.86 3.63 3.77
N SER A 61 12.88 3.99 2.94
CA SER A 61 11.75 4.82 3.32
C SER A 61 10.44 4.12 2.97
N GLN A 62 9.34 4.66 3.46
CA GLN A 62 8.01 4.10 3.24
C GLN A 62 7.00 5.18 2.94
N VAL A 63 6.08 4.90 2.03
CA VAL A 63 4.78 5.58 2.01
C VAL A 63 3.87 4.84 2.98
N SER A 64 3.74 5.37 4.20
CA SER A 64 2.84 4.82 5.21
C SER A 64 1.42 5.30 4.97
N MET A 65 0.47 4.37 4.89
CA MET A 65 -0.92 4.67 4.55
C MET A 65 -1.92 3.98 5.48
N ASN A 66 -3.05 4.65 5.68
CA ASN A 66 -4.29 4.02 6.12
C ASN A 66 -5.27 4.03 4.95
N LEU A 67 -5.60 2.86 4.42
CA LEU A 67 -6.74 2.70 3.52
C LEU A 67 -7.98 2.63 4.39
N LEU A 68 -8.74 3.71 4.47
CA LEU A 68 -9.91 3.80 5.34
C LEU A 68 -11.04 2.87 4.86
N ASP A 69 -11.01 2.50 3.59
CA ASP A 69 -11.94 1.56 2.98
C ASP A 69 -11.29 0.82 1.81
N VAL A 70 -10.79 -0.38 2.09
CA VAL A 70 -10.12 -1.23 1.09
C VAL A 70 -11.00 -1.66 -0.08
N SER A 71 -12.33 -1.62 0.06
CA SER A 71 -13.24 -1.88 -1.07
C SER A 71 -13.37 -0.67 -2.02
N SER A 72 -13.06 0.54 -1.54
CA SER A 72 -13.03 1.74 -2.39
C SER A 72 -11.65 1.96 -3.03
N THR A 73 -10.58 1.60 -2.31
CA THR A 73 -9.21 1.62 -2.80
C THR A 73 -8.54 0.30 -2.41
N PRO A 74 -8.43 -0.67 -3.33
CA PRO A 74 -7.77 -1.95 -3.08
C PRO A 74 -6.26 -1.81 -2.84
N LEU A 75 -5.64 -2.81 -2.22
CA LEU A 75 -4.20 -2.78 -1.87
C LEU A 75 -3.31 -2.62 -3.11
N HIS A 76 -3.60 -3.37 -4.17
CA HIS A 76 -2.84 -3.29 -5.42
C HIS A 76 -2.95 -1.91 -6.08
N TYR A 77 -4.10 -1.22 -6.00
CA TYR A 77 -4.23 0.16 -6.48
C TYR A 77 -3.30 1.12 -5.71
N ALA A 78 -3.26 0.99 -4.38
CA ALA A 78 -2.39 1.84 -3.57
C ALA A 78 -0.90 1.54 -3.82
N TYR A 79 -0.54 0.26 -3.96
CA TYR A 79 0.80 -0.18 -4.29
C TYR A 79 1.26 0.35 -5.66
N GLU A 80 0.49 0.07 -6.72
CA GLU A 80 0.84 0.46 -8.08
C GLU A 80 0.85 1.98 -8.27
N ALA A 81 -0.01 2.72 -7.56
CA ALA A 81 0.04 4.18 -7.55
C ALA A 81 1.35 4.70 -6.95
N VAL A 82 1.79 4.15 -5.81
CA VAL A 82 3.08 4.53 -5.21
C VAL A 82 4.23 4.13 -6.12
N LYS A 83 4.21 2.91 -6.65
CA LYS A 83 5.23 2.38 -7.57
C LYS A 83 5.38 3.21 -8.84
N SER A 84 4.27 3.63 -9.45
CA SER A 84 4.30 4.51 -10.62
C SER A 84 4.94 5.86 -10.29
N ILE A 85 4.58 6.48 -9.16
CA ILE A 85 5.17 7.77 -8.75
C ILE A 85 6.66 7.59 -8.44
N ALA A 86 7.04 6.52 -7.76
CA ALA A 86 8.44 6.27 -7.43
C ALA A 86 9.29 6.06 -8.69
N GLY A 87 8.77 5.30 -9.66
CA GLY A 87 9.41 5.08 -10.96
C GLY A 87 9.62 6.36 -11.76
N ASP A 88 8.67 7.31 -11.73
CA ASP A 88 8.82 8.64 -12.36
C ASP A 88 10.02 9.43 -11.78
N HIS A 89 10.46 9.08 -10.57
CA HIS A 89 11.58 9.68 -9.85
C HIS A 89 12.83 8.80 -9.83
N GLY A 90 12.83 7.66 -10.53
CA GLY A 90 13.97 6.74 -10.56
C GLY A 90 14.24 6.03 -9.24
N VAL A 91 13.24 5.93 -8.36
CA VAL A 91 13.31 5.17 -7.10
C VAL A 91 12.51 3.89 -7.23
N GLU A 92 13.14 2.77 -6.87
CA GLU A 92 12.51 1.46 -6.93
C GLU A 92 11.63 1.20 -5.70
N VAL A 93 10.53 0.47 -5.90
CA VAL A 93 9.71 -0.06 -4.80
C VAL A 93 10.26 -1.43 -4.42
N CYS A 94 10.58 -1.60 -3.14
CA CYS A 94 11.17 -2.82 -2.58
C CYS A 94 10.18 -3.60 -1.72
N GLY A 95 8.93 -3.70 -2.19
CA GLY A 95 7.84 -4.43 -1.55
C GLY A 95 6.95 -3.57 -0.65
N SER A 96 6.18 -4.22 0.21
CA SER A 96 5.20 -3.57 1.06
C SER A 96 5.02 -4.29 2.39
N GLU A 97 4.25 -3.70 3.29
CA GLU A 97 3.98 -4.23 4.61
C GLU A 97 2.54 -3.92 5.01
N LEU A 98 1.83 -4.93 5.50
CA LEU A 98 0.59 -4.75 6.24
C LEU A 98 0.92 -4.59 7.73
N VAL A 99 0.25 -3.67 8.41
CA VAL A 99 0.35 -3.54 9.88
C VAL A 99 -0.95 -4.03 10.50
N GLY A 100 -0.88 -5.17 11.20
CA GLY A 100 -2.04 -5.86 11.77
C GLY A 100 -2.68 -6.86 10.79
N LEU A 101 -4.00 -7.03 10.92
CA LEU A 101 -4.79 -7.99 10.16
C LEU A 101 -5.40 -7.36 8.90
N VAL A 102 -5.64 -8.19 7.88
CA VAL A 102 -6.23 -7.82 6.58
C VAL A 102 -7.45 -8.70 6.31
N PRO A 103 -8.52 -8.20 5.67
CA PRO A 103 -9.65 -9.06 5.33
C PRO A 103 -9.30 -9.87 4.09
N LEU A 104 -9.74 -11.13 4.06
CA LEU A 104 -9.51 -12.06 2.96
C LEU A 104 -9.94 -11.46 1.62
N SER A 105 -11.09 -10.79 1.59
CA SER A 105 -11.59 -10.09 0.39
C SER A 105 -10.57 -9.13 -0.25
N ALA A 106 -9.79 -8.39 0.54
CA ALA A 106 -8.77 -7.48 0.01
C ALA A 106 -7.55 -8.20 -0.57
N MET A 107 -7.21 -9.36 0.00
CA MET A 107 -6.18 -10.25 -0.54
C MET A 107 -6.63 -10.89 -1.84
N LEU A 108 -7.87 -11.39 -1.92
CA LEU A 108 -8.42 -11.97 -3.15
C LEU A 108 -8.54 -10.96 -4.29
N GLU A 109 -8.96 -9.74 -3.99
CA GLU A 109 -9.05 -8.68 -4.98
C GLU A 109 -7.67 -8.30 -5.54
N SER A 110 -6.64 -8.28 -4.69
CA SER A 110 -5.26 -8.02 -5.12
C SER A 110 -4.63 -9.24 -5.81
N GLY A 111 -4.96 -10.44 -5.37
CA GLY A 111 -4.55 -11.70 -5.99
C GLY A 111 -5.08 -11.81 -7.41
N THR A 112 -6.34 -11.43 -7.62
CA THR A 112 -6.97 -11.39 -8.95
C THR A 112 -6.21 -10.47 -9.92
N TRP A 113 -5.64 -9.38 -9.41
CA TRP A 113 -4.83 -8.46 -10.22
C TRP A 113 -3.46 -9.03 -10.59
N TYR A 114 -2.80 -9.76 -9.68
CA TYR A 114 -1.44 -10.26 -9.89
C TYR A 114 -1.35 -11.69 -10.44
N HIS A 115 -2.43 -12.47 -10.37
CA HIS A 115 -2.45 -13.84 -10.86
C HIS A 115 -2.70 -13.89 -12.37
N ASP A 116 -1.92 -14.69 -13.10
CA ASP A 116 -1.97 -14.76 -14.57
C ASP A 116 -3.32 -15.30 -15.11
N ASP A 117 -3.91 -16.29 -14.44
CA ASP A 117 -5.24 -16.85 -14.76
C ASP A 117 -6.14 -16.91 -13.52
N ALA A 118 -6.57 -15.73 -13.05
CA ALA A 118 -7.39 -15.62 -11.85
C ALA A 118 -8.76 -16.33 -11.95
N ALA A 119 -9.23 -16.67 -13.16
CA ALA A 119 -10.54 -17.30 -13.35
C ALA A 119 -10.54 -18.79 -12.95
N THR A 120 -9.37 -19.43 -12.96
CA THR A 120 -9.20 -20.83 -12.55
C THR A 120 -8.57 -20.99 -11.18
N ALA A 121 -8.04 -19.90 -10.62
CA ALA A 121 -7.32 -19.91 -9.36
C ALA A 121 -8.25 -20.19 -8.18
N ASP A 122 -7.77 -20.99 -7.23
CA ASP A 122 -8.41 -21.11 -5.93
C ASP A 122 -8.06 -19.95 -4.98
N GLU A 123 -8.70 -19.93 -3.81
CA GLU A 123 -8.51 -18.89 -2.81
C GLU A 123 -7.05 -18.77 -2.34
N SER A 124 -6.37 -19.91 -2.16
CA SER A 124 -4.99 -19.96 -1.68
C SER A 124 -4.01 -19.48 -2.75
N GLU A 125 -4.26 -19.83 -4.01
CA GLU A 125 -3.48 -19.36 -5.16
C GLU A 125 -3.60 -17.84 -5.34
N LEU A 126 -4.80 -17.27 -5.19
CA LEU A 126 -5.00 -15.83 -5.23
C LEU A 126 -4.31 -15.11 -4.05
N VAL A 127 -4.40 -15.65 -2.84
CA VAL A 127 -3.69 -15.09 -1.68
C VAL A 127 -2.18 -15.14 -1.91
N ALA A 128 -1.63 -16.23 -2.43
CA ALA A 128 -0.20 -16.35 -2.74
C ALA A 128 0.23 -15.33 -3.81
N ALA A 129 -0.57 -15.14 -4.86
CA ALA A 129 -0.31 -14.12 -5.88
C ALA A 129 -0.36 -12.70 -5.30
N ALA A 130 -1.28 -12.41 -4.38
CA ALA A 130 -1.34 -11.13 -3.69
C ALA A 130 -0.09 -10.87 -2.85
N ILE A 131 0.37 -11.87 -2.07
CA ILE A 131 1.58 -11.77 -1.25
C ILE A 131 2.79 -11.45 -2.12
N SER A 132 2.99 -12.22 -3.19
CA SER A 132 4.12 -12.03 -4.09
C SER A 132 4.05 -10.71 -4.86
N GLY A 133 2.89 -10.38 -5.43
CA GLY A 133 2.72 -9.18 -6.26
C GLY A 133 2.82 -7.87 -5.48
N LEU A 134 2.33 -7.85 -4.24
CA LEU A 134 2.49 -6.71 -3.34
C LEU A 134 3.87 -6.71 -2.65
N GLY A 135 4.62 -7.81 -2.68
CA GLY A 135 5.88 -7.97 -1.96
C GLY A 135 5.70 -7.87 -0.44
N LEU A 136 4.65 -8.48 0.11
CA LEU A 136 4.34 -8.47 1.55
C LEU A 136 5.37 -9.25 2.39
N ASP A 137 6.14 -10.11 1.73
CA ASP A 137 7.19 -10.95 2.28
C ASP A 137 8.61 -10.35 2.10
N SER A 138 8.70 -9.11 1.63
CA SER A 138 9.98 -8.46 1.27
C SER A 138 10.90 -8.16 2.46
N LEU A 139 10.35 -7.72 3.58
CA LEU A 139 11.11 -7.38 4.80
C LEU A 139 11.06 -8.46 5.89
N GLY A 140 10.22 -9.48 5.72
CA GLY A 140 10.01 -10.54 6.69
C GLY A 140 8.89 -11.49 6.25
N GLU A 141 8.73 -12.60 6.95
CA GLU A 141 7.70 -13.59 6.60
C GLU A 141 6.28 -13.02 6.76
N PHE A 142 5.45 -13.23 5.74
CA PHE A 142 4.01 -12.98 5.81
C PHE A 142 3.29 -14.32 5.99
N ASP A 143 2.88 -14.64 7.21
CA ASP A 143 2.07 -15.81 7.51
C ASP A 143 0.58 -15.51 7.33
N PRO A 144 -0.06 -15.94 6.22
CA PRO A 144 -1.44 -15.58 5.96
C PRO A 144 -2.43 -16.18 6.97
N ALA A 145 -2.11 -17.31 7.62
CA ALA A 145 -2.98 -17.94 8.62
C ALA A 145 -3.15 -17.06 9.86
N ASN A 146 -2.12 -16.31 10.23
CA ASN A 146 -2.11 -15.39 11.37
C ASN A 146 -2.40 -13.92 11.02
N ARG A 147 -2.54 -13.60 9.72
CA ARG A 147 -2.66 -12.21 9.24
C ARG A 147 -3.98 -11.94 8.52
N ILE A 148 -4.65 -12.96 7.99
CA ILE A 148 -5.95 -12.83 7.34
C ILE A 148 -7.05 -13.12 8.35
N ILE A 149 -7.96 -12.16 8.56
CA ILE A 149 -8.99 -12.22 9.61
C ILE A 149 -9.81 -13.52 9.52
N GLU A 150 -10.32 -13.85 8.35
CA GLU A 150 -11.19 -14.99 8.13
C GLU A 150 -10.47 -16.32 8.35
N TRP A 151 -9.16 -16.39 8.10
CA TRP A 151 -8.37 -17.58 8.35
C TRP A 151 -7.99 -17.72 9.82
N THR A 152 -7.75 -16.60 10.53
CA THR A 152 -7.49 -16.63 11.98
C THR A 152 -8.68 -17.14 12.81
N ILE A 153 -9.90 -17.01 12.31
CA ILE A 153 -11.14 -17.41 13.01
C ILE A 153 -11.56 -18.84 12.66
N GLY A 154 -11.12 -19.36 11.51
CA GLY A 154 -11.49 -20.69 11.01
C GLY A 154 -10.82 -21.87 11.72
N ASP A 155 -9.87 -21.61 12.62
CA ASP A 155 -9.14 -22.61 13.41
C ASP A 155 -9.76 -22.89 14.80
N GLU A 156 -11.00 -22.43 15.07
CA GLU A 156 -11.80 -22.80 16.26
C GLU A 156 -12.92 -23.82 15.99
#